data_AF-A0A6H1LJA5-F1
#
_entry.id   AF-A0A6H1LJA5-F1
#
_cell.length_a   1.000
_cell.length_b   1.000
_cell.length_c   1.000
_cell.angle_alpha   90.00
_cell.angle_beta   90.00
_cell.angle_gamma   90.00
#
_symmetry.space_group_name_H-M   'P 1'
#
loop_
_entity.id
_entity.type
_entity.pdbx_description
1 polymer ?
#
loop_
_entity_poly.entity_id
_entity_poly.type
_entity_poly.pdbx_seq_one_letter_code
_entity_poly.pdbx_strand_id
1 'polypeptide(L)'
;MPSPFRYTTPSPPKSATGRVASVYAQLADDFGIERAVTFVVLSPAPDLMASAWALMRESLIAGAGSRTGKELAALGVSVANRCPFCVDAHTMLLHATGDHRLAETVARGGTPADEEHARVLAWGGATRIPGAAELAPYPFPVAHAPAYIGTALSFHFINRVVSALLTESLLPGNAQRFRAVRSLAGRSVARTVRRRPAPGAGLELLDDPGPGPDWARGTTVGPAYAALRAAATEGEGLLDEADRILVRETLRDWDGSHPPLAWDGLPDRSRPGARLALLAALAPYRITDEDVTAWRKPIHTDHCLVHLVAYGAFAAVDRIESTLPARTAEETS
;
A
#
# COMPACT_ATOMS: atom_id res chain seq x y z
N MET A 1 -0.32 -0.12 26.75
CA MET A 1 -1.31 -0.13 25.65
C MET A 1 -1.07 -1.37 24.81
N PRO A 2 -2.11 -2.02 24.28
CA PRO A 2 -1.92 -3.15 23.36
C PRO A 2 -1.11 -2.69 22.14
N SER A 3 -0.25 -3.59 21.65
CA SER A 3 0.58 -3.35 20.46
C SER A 3 -0.31 -3.13 19.23
N PRO A 4 0.05 -2.19 18.31
CA PRO A 4 -0.65 -2.06 17.04
C PRO A 4 -0.31 -3.19 16.06
N PHE A 5 0.72 -3.98 16.33
CA PHE A 5 1.19 -5.08 15.48
C PHE A 5 0.47 -6.38 15.82
N ARG A 6 -0.06 -7.04 14.79
CA ARG A 6 -0.59 -8.40 14.84
C ARG A 6 0.52 -9.35 14.39
N TYR A 7 0.69 -10.46 15.11
CA TYR A 7 1.57 -11.59 14.73
C TYR A 7 3.07 -11.31 14.61
N THR A 8 3.50 -10.06 14.75
CA THR A 8 4.89 -9.63 14.69
C THR A 8 5.24 -8.78 15.92
N THR A 9 6.53 -8.76 16.25
CA THR A 9 7.09 -7.96 17.34
C THR A 9 8.29 -7.16 16.80
N PRO A 10 8.07 -6.13 15.95
CA PRO A 10 9.16 -5.34 15.40
C PRO A 10 10.02 -4.72 16.50
N SER A 11 11.34 -4.65 16.25
CA SER A 11 12.27 -3.98 17.16
C SER A 11 11.88 -2.51 17.35
N PRO A 12 12.11 -1.92 18.54
CA PRO A 12 11.81 -0.51 18.77
C PRO A 12 12.50 0.39 17.74
N PRO A 13 11.82 1.36 17.11
CA PRO A 13 12.43 2.20 16.07
C PRO A 13 13.70 2.93 16.52
N LYS A 14 13.82 3.25 17.81
CA LYS A 14 15.01 3.90 18.39
C LYS A 14 16.28 3.04 18.36
N SER A 15 16.16 1.72 18.23
CA SER A 15 17.30 0.80 18.12
C SER A 15 17.64 0.47 16.67
N ALA A 16 16.96 1.09 15.70
CA ALA A 16 17.22 0.83 14.28
C ALA A 16 18.60 1.33 13.87
N THR A 17 19.25 0.57 13.00
CA THR A 17 20.54 0.89 12.38
C THR A 17 20.47 0.60 10.88
N GLY A 18 21.49 1.03 10.13
CA GLY A 18 21.59 0.77 8.69
C GLY A 18 20.37 1.26 7.89
N ARG A 19 19.95 0.47 6.89
CA ARG A 19 18.86 0.78 5.96
C ARG A 19 17.55 1.16 6.66
N VAL A 20 17.18 0.46 7.74
CA VAL A 20 15.95 0.76 8.51
C VAL A 20 16.01 2.15 9.14
N ALA A 21 17.16 2.54 9.71
CA ALA A 21 17.34 3.87 10.26
C ALA A 21 17.25 4.96 9.19
N SER A 22 17.83 4.73 8.01
CA SER A 22 17.74 5.64 6.86
C SER A 22 16.30 5.83 6.38
N VAL A 23 15.49 4.76 6.34
CA VAL A 23 14.06 4.85 6.02
C VAL A 23 13.32 5.68 7.08
N TYR A 24 13.57 5.48 8.37
CA TYR A 24 12.95 6.28 9.43
C TYR A 24 13.33 7.77 9.35
N ALA A 25 14.57 8.09 8.97
CA ALA A 25 14.99 9.46 8.73
C ALA A 25 14.19 10.10 7.58
N GLN A 26 14.08 9.43 6.43
CA GLN A 26 13.27 9.94 5.32
C GLN A 26 11.78 10.05 5.68
N LEU A 27 11.23 9.12 6.46
CA LEU A 27 9.85 9.21 6.98
C LEU A 27 9.66 10.45 7.86
N ALA A 28 10.62 10.79 8.70
CA ALA A 28 10.55 11.99 9.52
C ALA A 28 10.55 13.26 8.64
N ASP A 29 11.42 13.31 7.64
CA ASP A 29 11.63 14.50 6.82
C ASP A 29 10.53 14.74 5.78
N ASP A 30 10.10 13.69 5.08
CA ASP A 30 9.20 13.77 3.92
C ASP A 30 7.75 13.40 4.24
N PHE A 31 7.51 12.59 5.27
CA PHE A 31 6.16 12.20 5.69
C PHE A 31 5.72 12.92 6.98
N GLY A 32 6.66 13.32 7.84
CA GLY A 32 6.38 13.99 9.11
C GLY A 32 5.94 13.04 10.21
N ILE A 33 6.05 11.72 9.98
CA ILE A 33 5.69 10.66 10.92
C ILE A 33 6.83 9.63 10.91
N GLU A 34 7.88 9.91 11.66
CA GLU A 34 9.10 9.08 11.79
C GLU A 34 8.80 7.58 11.99
N ARG A 35 7.76 7.27 12.78
CA ARG A 35 7.41 5.90 13.20
C ARG A 35 6.05 5.49 12.70
N ALA A 36 5.76 5.80 11.44
CA ALA A 36 4.56 5.32 10.78
C ALA A 36 4.51 3.78 10.87
N VAL A 37 3.54 3.26 11.63
CA VAL A 37 3.42 1.81 11.92
C VAL A 37 3.29 0.96 10.66
N THR A 38 2.82 1.56 9.56
CA THR A 38 2.74 0.97 8.22
C THR A 38 4.10 0.57 7.65
N PHE A 39 5.18 1.22 8.10
CA PHE A 39 6.56 0.89 7.73
C PHE A 39 7.31 0.17 8.84
N VAL A 40 7.00 0.47 10.12
CA VAL A 40 7.61 -0.26 11.25
C VAL A 40 7.32 -1.76 11.17
N VAL A 41 6.11 -2.14 10.72
CA VAL A 41 5.74 -3.55 10.54
C VAL A 41 6.59 -4.29 9.51
N LEU A 42 7.19 -3.56 8.55
CA LEU A 42 8.08 -4.10 7.53
C LEU A 42 9.54 -4.15 7.98
N SER A 43 9.91 -3.55 9.12
CA SER A 43 11.30 -3.45 9.57
C SER A 43 12.05 -4.79 9.79
N PRO A 44 11.39 -5.95 10.04
CA PRO A 44 12.08 -7.25 9.98
C PRO A 44 12.62 -7.61 8.59
N ALA A 45 12.18 -6.94 7.53
CA ALA A 45 12.62 -7.12 6.15
C ALA A 45 13.08 -5.76 5.57
N PRO A 46 14.34 -5.33 5.84
CA PRO A 46 14.82 -3.99 5.50
C PRO A 46 14.68 -3.60 4.03
N ASP A 47 14.89 -4.54 3.11
CA ASP A 47 14.87 -4.28 1.66
C ASP A 47 13.43 -4.09 1.18
N LEU A 48 12.51 -4.88 1.73
CA LEU A 48 11.08 -4.72 1.52
C LEU A 48 10.57 -3.38 2.10
N MET A 49 11.01 -3.02 3.31
CA MET A 49 10.66 -1.75 3.93
C MET A 49 11.16 -0.56 3.10
N ALA A 50 12.42 -0.60 2.66
CA ALA A 50 13.04 0.45 1.87
C ALA A 50 12.37 0.62 0.51
N SER A 51 12.11 -0.48 -0.19
CA SER A 51 11.44 -0.45 -1.51
C SER A 51 9.97 -0.03 -1.42
N ALA A 52 9.23 -0.46 -0.39
CA ALA A 52 7.86 -0.01 -0.15
C ALA A 52 7.81 1.50 0.15
N TRP A 53 8.75 1.99 0.96
CA TRP A 53 8.88 3.42 1.24
C TRP A 53 9.26 4.20 -0.03
N ALA A 54 10.25 3.73 -0.78
CA ALA A 54 10.70 4.37 -2.00
C ALA A 54 9.54 4.51 -3.00
N LEU A 55 8.77 3.44 -3.24
CA LEU A 55 7.64 3.50 -4.18
C LEU A 55 6.58 4.50 -3.70
N MET A 56 6.22 4.48 -2.42
CA MET A 56 5.25 5.42 -1.87
C MET A 56 5.77 6.87 -1.94
N ARG A 57 7.04 7.09 -1.61
CA ARG A 57 7.67 8.42 -1.65
C ARG A 57 7.71 8.96 -3.07
N GLU A 58 8.26 8.21 -4.01
CA GLU A 58 8.47 8.63 -5.39
C GLU A 58 7.15 8.84 -6.15
N SER A 59 6.09 8.11 -5.77
CA SER A 59 4.76 8.27 -6.38
C SER A 59 3.90 9.32 -5.67
N LEU A 60 3.55 9.12 -4.40
CA LEU A 60 2.61 9.96 -3.66
C LEU A 60 3.23 11.30 -3.24
N ILE A 61 4.49 11.29 -2.78
CA ILE A 61 5.10 12.49 -2.17
C ILE A 61 5.78 13.36 -3.24
N ALA A 62 6.79 12.83 -3.91
CA ALA A 62 7.64 13.58 -4.85
C ALA A 62 7.12 13.55 -6.29
N GLY A 63 6.30 12.56 -6.66
CA GLY A 63 5.80 12.38 -8.02
C GLY A 63 4.94 13.55 -8.52
N ALA A 64 4.79 13.64 -9.84
CA ALA A 64 4.00 14.69 -10.48
C ALA A 64 2.51 14.70 -10.04
N GLY A 65 1.82 15.81 -10.30
CA GLY A 65 0.42 16.00 -9.92
C GLY A 65 0.22 16.56 -8.50
N SER A 66 -1.04 16.83 -8.15
CA SER A 66 -1.38 17.41 -6.85
C SER A 66 -1.28 16.37 -5.74
N ARG A 67 -0.80 16.78 -4.56
CA ARG A 67 -0.79 15.90 -3.38
C ARG A 67 -2.21 15.47 -2.99
N THR A 68 -3.17 16.40 -3.01
CA THR A 68 -4.59 16.11 -2.73
C THR A 68 -5.16 15.06 -3.67
N GLY A 69 -4.91 15.15 -4.98
CA GLY A 69 -5.39 14.17 -5.94
C GLY A 69 -4.82 12.78 -5.67
N LYS A 70 -3.52 12.67 -5.41
CA LYS A 70 -2.89 11.38 -5.09
C LYS A 70 -3.38 10.80 -3.76
N GLU A 71 -3.65 11.63 -2.75
CA GLU A 71 -4.30 11.19 -1.51
C GLU A 71 -5.74 10.69 -1.74
N LEU A 72 -6.50 11.31 -2.65
CA LEU A 72 -7.84 10.82 -3.04
C LEU A 72 -7.79 9.49 -3.79
N ALA A 73 -6.83 9.31 -4.69
CA ALA A 73 -6.61 8.02 -5.36
C ALA A 73 -6.29 6.92 -4.35
N ALA A 74 -5.36 7.18 -3.43
CA ALA A 74 -5.00 6.27 -2.36
C ALA A 74 -6.16 5.96 -1.39
N LEU A 75 -7.00 6.96 -1.11
CA LEU A 75 -8.23 6.78 -0.33
C LEU A 75 -9.22 5.87 -1.06
N GLY A 76 -9.44 6.07 -2.37
CA GLY A 76 -10.30 5.22 -3.20
C GLY A 76 -9.84 3.76 -3.16
N VAL A 77 -8.53 3.53 -3.33
CA VAL A 77 -7.90 2.21 -3.20
C VAL A 77 -8.15 1.61 -1.80
N SER A 78 -7.98 2.41 -0.75
CA SER A 78 -8.17 1.98 0.64
C SER A 78 -9.61 1.59 0.96
N VAL A 79 -10.58 2.33 0.43
CA VAL A 79 -12.02 1.99 0.52
C VAL A 79 -12.30 0.68 -0.22
N ALA A 80 -11.82 0.57 -1.46
CA ALA A 80 -12.01 -0.61 -2.28
C ALA A 80 -11.37 -1.85 -1.66
N ASN A 81 -10.21 -1.72 -1.02
CA ASN A 81 -9.51 -2.78 -0.29
C ASN A 81 -10.13 -3.12 1.07
N ARG A 82 -11.12 -2.35 1.56
CA ARG A 82 -11.71 -2.47 2.90
C ARG A 82 -10.64 -2.36 3.99
N CYS A 83 -9.81 -1.32 3.95
CA CYS A 83 -8.75 -1.07 4.93
C CYS A 83 -9.08 0.16 5.80
N PRO A 84 -9.74 -0.01 6.97
CA PRO A 84 -10.18 1.11 7.81
C PRO A 84 -9.03 2.00 8.28
N PHE A 85 -7.91 1.39 8.66
CA PHE A 85 -6.70 2.10 9.09
C PHE A 85 -6.25 3.13 8.04
N CYS A 86 -6.16 2.72 6.77
CA CYS A 86 -5.69 3.60 5.70
C CYS A 86 -6.76 4.62 5.29
N VAL A 87 -8.05 4.27 5.33
CA VAL A 87 -9.15 5.24 5.12
C VAL A 87 -9.05 6.39 6.13
N ASP A 88 -8.85 6.06 7.41
CA ASP A 88 -8.64 7.05 8.45
C ASP A 88 -7.36 7.87 8.23
N ALA A 89 -6.26 7.21 7.84
CA ALA A 89 -4.98 7.87 7.62
C ALA A 89 -5.05 8.89 6.46
N HIS A 90 -5.63 8.50 5.33
CA HIS A 90 -5.82 9.39 4.18
C HIS A 90 -6.80 10.52 4.48
N THR A 91 -7.88 10.25 5.22
CA THR A 91 -8.78 11.31 5.71
C THR A 91 -8.04 12.34 6.55
N MET A 92 -7.16 11.90 7.45
CA MET A 92 -6.31 12.77 8.26
C MET A 92 -5.31 13.56 7.41
N LEU A 93 -4.67 12.92 6.42
CA LEU A 93 -3.74 13.58 5.50
C LEU A 93 -4.42 14.59 4.58
N LEU A 94 -5.68 14.38 4.20
CA LEU A 94 -6.48 15.38 3.48
C LEU A 94 -6.74 16.64 4.33
N HIS A 95 -6.83 16.54 5.66
CA HIS A 95 -6.82 17.76 6.48
C HIS A 95 -5.46 18.48 6.39
N ALA A 96 -4.35 17.76 6.25
CA ALA A 96 -3.01 18.33 6.17
C ALA A 96 -2.79 19.10 4.85
N THR A 97 -3.43 18.70 3.75
CA THR A 97 -3.39 19.44 2.47
C THR A 97 -4.13 20.79 2.55
N GLY A 98 -5.00 20.96 3.55
CA GLY A 98 -5.74 22.20 3.82
C GLY A 98 -7.20 22.18 3.39
N ASP A 99 -7.64 21.14 2.67
CA ASP A 99 -9.04 20.98 2.29
C ASP A 99 -9.82 20.20 3.36
N HIS A 100 -10.07 20.85 4.50
CA HIS A 100 -10.77 20.23 5.61
C HIS A 100 -12.22 19.86 5.28
N ARG A 101 -12.86 20.56 4.32
CA ARG A 101 -14.23 20.26 3.90
C ARG A 101 -14.27 18.99 3.07
N LEU A 102 -13.33 18.83 2.14
CA LEU A 102 -13.13 17.60 1.39
C LEU A 102 -12.87 16.43 2.35
N ALA A 103 -11.94 16.58 3.29
CA ALA A 103 -11.61 15.57 4.28
C ALA A 103 -12.86 15.09 5.06
N GLU A 104 -13.69 16.01 5.58
CA GLU A 104 -14.91 15.62 6.31
C GLU A 104 -16.05 15.11 5.40
N THR A 105 -16.00 15.41 4.10
CA THR A 105 -16.95 14.86 3.14
C THR A 105 -16.66 13.39 2.92
N VAL A 106 -15.40 13.06 2.60
CA VAL A 106 -14.98 11.68 2.37
C VAL A 106 -14.99 10.84 3.65
N ALA A 107 -14.69 11.44 4.82
CA ALA A 107 -14.78 10.78 6.13
C ALA A 107 -16.18 10.21 6.43
N ARG A 108 -17.22 10.82 5.85
CA ARG A 108 -18.62 10.40 6.01
C ARG A 108 -19.10 9.50 4.86
N GLY A 109 -18.19 9.05 4.00
CA GLY A 109 -18.53 8.30 2.78
C GLY A 109 -19.22 9.14 1.70
N GLY A 110 -19.13 10.47 1.78
CA GLY A 110 -19.71 11.36 0.79
C GLY A 110 -18.80 11.58 -0.42
N THR A 111 -19.39 11.96 -1.55
CA THR A 111 -18.69 12.31 -2.77
C THR A 111 -18.12 13.73 -2.69
N PRO A 112 -16.87 13.98 -3.10
CA PRO A 112 -16.33 15.32 -3.26
C PRO A 112 -17.24 16.22 -4.13
N ALA A 113 -17.37 17.49 -3.75
CA ALA A 113 -18.15 18.46 -4.53
C ALA A 113 -17.42 18.92 -5.82
N ASP A 114 -16.09 18.84 -5.81
CA ASP A 114 -15.28 19.06 -6.99
C ASP A 114 -15.28 17.81 -7.87
N GLU A 115 -15.60 17.98 -9.15
CA GLU A 115 -15.80 16.85 -10.07
C GLU A 115 -14.50 16.10 -10.37
N GLU A 116 -13.36 16.80 -10.47
CA GLU A 116 -12.06 16.17 -10.67
C GLU A 116 -11.70 15.30 -9.46
N HIS A 117 -11.84 15.83 -8.24
CA HIS A 117 -11.64 15.07 -7.01
C HIS A 117 -12.57 13.86 -6.90
N ALA A 118 -13.84 13.99 -7.30
CA ALA A 118 -14.79 12.89 -7.30
C ALA A 118 -14.36 11.78 -8.28
N ARG A 119 -13.95 12.14 -9.50
CA ARG A 119 -13.46 11.17 -10.49
C ARG A 119 -12.16 10.50 -10.08
N VAL A 120 -11.22 11.23 -9.44
CA VAL A 120 -9.97 10.65 -8.93
C VAL A 120 -10.24 9.64 -7.81
N LEU A 121 -11.16 9.96 -6.89
CA LEU A 121 -11.58 9.03 -5.84
C LEU A 121 -12.23 7.76 -6.43
N ALA A 122 -13.11 7.92 -7.42
CA ALA A 122 -13.75 6.81 -8.11
C ALA A 122 -12.74 5.94 -8.88
N TRP A 123 -11.81 6.58 -9.61
CA TRP A 123 -10.72 5.91 -10.32
C TRP A 123 -9.87 5.05 -9.37
N GLY A 124 -9.48 5.60 -8.22
CA GLY A 124 -8.75 4.85 -7.19
C GLY A 124 -9.54 3.64 -6.67
N GLY A 125 -10.87 3.75 -6.53
CA GLY A 125 -11.71 2.63 -6.14
C GLY A 125 -11.84 1.54 -7.21
N ALA A 126 -11.77 1.95 -8.49
CA ALA A 126 -11.92 1.09 -9.65
C ALA A 126 -10.63 0.34 -10.04
N THR A 127 -9.45 0.79 -9.60
CA THR A 127 -8.15 0.19 -10.02
C THR A 127 -8.00 -1.29 -9.72
N ARG A 128 -8.74 -1.84 -8.75
CA ARG A 128 -8.72 -3.29 -8.49
C ARG A 128 -9.56 -4.12 -9.46
N ILE A 129 -10.46 -3.50 -10.22
CA ILE A 129 -11.45 -4.18 -11.07
C ILE A 129 -10.98 -4.10 -12.54
N PRO A 130 -10.58 -5.22 -13.16
CA PRO A 130 -10.19 -5.23 -14.56
C PRO A 130 -11.31 -4.71 -15.47
N GLY A 131 -10.97 -3.77 -16.36
CA GLY A 131 -11.92 -3.23 -17.34
C GLY A 131 -12.99 -2.29 -16.78
N ALA A 132 -12.88 -1.82 -15.54
CA ALA A 132 -13.81 -0.84 -14.98
C ALA A 132 -13.83 0.46 -15.81
N ALA A 133 -15.02 1.01 -16.01
CA ALA A 133 -15.24 2.15 -16.90
C ALA A 133 -14.51 3.42 -16.41
N GLU A 134 -14.33 3.56 -15.09
CA GLU A 134 -13.65 4.68 -14.45
C GLU A 134 -12.15 4.73 -14.78
N LEU A 135 -11.56 3.66 -15.30
CA LEU A 135 -10.13 3.59 -15.64
C LEU A 135 -9.79 4.39 -16.91
N ALA A 136 -10.78 4.73 -17.75
CA ALA A 136 -10.56 5.49 -18.97
C ALA A 136 -11.73 6.46 -19.30
N PRO A 137 -11.45 7.72 -19.65
CA PRO A 137 -10.13 8.36 -19.66
C PRO A 137 -9.62 8.64 -18.22
N TYR A 138 -8.31 8.87 -18.08
CA TYR A 138 -7.75 9.24 -16.78
C TYR A 138 -8.37 10.55 -16.27
N PRO A 139 -8.71 10.64 -14.96
CA PRO A 139 -9.22 11.87 -14.37
C PRO A 139 -8.12 12.89 -14.04
N PHE A 140 -6.89 12.65 -14.51
CA PHE A 140 -5.70 13.48 -14.34
C PHE A 140 -4.90 13.50 -15.66
N PRO A 141 -4.01 14.49 -15.86
CA PRO A 141 -3.15 14.55 -17.05
C PRO A 141 -2.32 13.26 -17.25
N VAL A 142 -2.21 12.80 -18.49
CA VAL A 142 -1.42 11.58 -18.85
C VAL A 142 0.02 11.69 -18.36
N ALA A 143 0.64 12.87 -18.42
CA ALA A 143 1.99 13.12 -17.90
C ALA A 143 2.13 12.86 -16.38
N HIS A 144 1.03 12.83 -15.62
CA HIS A 144 1.02 12.52 -14.19
C HIS A 144 0.73 11.04 -13.92
N ALA A 145 0.40 10.23 -14.95
CA ALA A 145 -0.02 8.84 -14.79
C ALA A 145 0.98 7.99 -13.98
N PRO A 146 2.32 8.07 -14.18
CA PRO A 146 3.26 7.30 -13.36
C PRO A 146 3.11 7.55 -11.86
N ALA A 147 2.86 8.81 -11.46
CA ALA A 147 2.71 9.16 -10.05
C ALA A 147 1.37 8.66 -9.46
N TYR A 148 0.27 8.77 -10.21
CA TYR A 148 -1.04 8.29 -9.75
C TYR A 148 -1.14 6.76 -9.74
N ILE A 149 -0.66 6.09 -10.80
CA ILE A 149 -0.61 4.62 -10.89
C ILE A 149 0.32 4.08 -9.80
N GLY A 150 1.54 4.63 -9.67
CA GLY A 150 2.46 4.24 -8.61
C GLY A 150 1.87 4.43 -7.21
N THR A 151 1.09 5.50 -7.00
CA THR A 151 0.36 5.72 -5.73
C THR A 151 -0.68 4.61 -5.52
N ALA A 152 -1.53 4.34 -6.50
CA ALA A 152 -2.56 3.32 -6.38
C ALA A 152 -1.95 1.93 -6.09
N LEU A 153 -0.90 1.54 -6.81
CA LEU A 153 -0.19 0.27 -6.62
C LEU A 153 0.51 0.20 -5.24
N SER A 154 1.12 1.30 -4.78
CA SER A 154 1.67 1.40 -3.42
C SER A 154 0.61 1.09 -2.36
N PHE A 155 -0.59 1.65 -2.50
CA PHE A 155 -1.64 1.45 -1.51
C PHE A 155 -2.34 0.09 -1.66
N HIS A 156 -2.43 -0.49 -2.85
CA HIS A 156 -2.80 -1.91 -2.97
C HIS A 156 -1.84 -2.82 -2.18
N PHE A 157 -0.54 -2.53 -2.17
CA PHE A 157 0.42 -3.24 -1.33
C PHE A 157 0.24 -2.92 0.17
N ILE A 158 0.32 -1.64 0.54
CA ILE A 158 0.30 -1.18 1.93
C ILE A 158 -1.02 -1.57 2.62
N ASN A 159 -2.18 -1.40 1.98
CA ASN A 159 -3.47 -1.79 2.57
C ASN A 159 -3.50 -3.27 2.95
N ARG A 160 -2.88 -4.14 2.14
CA ARG A 160 -2.86 -5.58 2.38
C ARG A 160 -1.95 -5.93 3.55
N VAL A 161 -0.74 -5.36 3.58
CA VAL A 161 0.18 -5.48 4.72
C VAL A 161 -0.48 -4.98 6.01
N VAL A 162 -1.08 -3.79 5.98
CA VAL A 162 -1.75 -3.18 7.13
C VAL A 162 -2.90 -4.03 7.63
N SER A 163 -3.78 -4.50 6.73
CA SER A 163 -4.93 -5.31 7.13
C SER A 163 -4.54 -6.68 7.69
N ALA A 164 -3.41 -7.23 7.22
CA ALA A 164 -2.89 -8.52 7.68
C ALA A 164 -2.15 -8.41 9.02
N LEU A 165 -1.31 -7.38 9.19
CA LEU A 165 -0.30 -7.33 10.25
C LEU A 165 -0.48 -6.18 11.25
N LEU A 166 -1.48 -5.31 11.07
CA LEU A 166 -1.79 -4.25 12.03
C LEU A 166 -3.23 -4.36 12.54
N THR A 167 -3.47 -3.81 13.73
CA THR A 167 -4.81 -3.52 14.21
C THR A 167 -5.46 -2.41 13.38
N GLU A 168 -6.79 -2.42 13.28
CA GLU A 168 -7.52 -1.49 12.40
C GLU A 168 -7.51 -0.03 12.88
N SER A 169 -7.15 0.21 14.14
CA SER A 169 -7.17 1.57 14.71
C SER A 169 -5.90 2.34 14.36
N LEU A 170 -6.06 3.49 13.69
CA LEU A 170 -4.96 4.41 13.38
C LEU A 170 -4.35 5.03 14.65
N LEU A 171 -5.22 5.51 15.56
CA LEU A 171 -4.82 6.09 16.82
C LEU A 171 -5.29 5.23 18.00
N PRO A 172 -4.58 5.28 19.14
CA PRO A 172 -4.99 4.56 20.35
C PRO A 172 -6.45 4.84 20.73
N GLY A 173 -7.18 3.77 21.07
CA GLY A 173 -8.59 3.88 21.48
C GLY A 173 -9.53 4.40 20.37
N ASN A 174 -9.13 4.29 19.10
CA ASN A 174 -9.90 4.79 17.96
C ASN A 174 -10.18 6.30 18.05
N ALA A 175 -9.23 7.07 18.60
CA ALA A 175 -9.40 8.52 18.83
C ALA A 175 -9.63 9.32 17.52
N GLN A 176 -9.18 8.79 16.38
CA GLN A 176 -9.38 9.40 15.06
C GLN A 176 -10.85 9.46 14.62
N ARG A 177 -11.78 8.78 15.31
CA ARG A 177 -13.23 8.93 15.07
C ARG A 177 -13.72 10.36 15.34
N PHE A 178 -13.00 11.13 16.17
CA PHE A 178 -13.36 12.51 16.49
C PHE A 178 -12.77 13.50 15.47
N ARG A 179 -13.63 14.33 14.88
CA ARG A 179 -13.22 15.40 13.93
C ARG A 179 -12.11 16.29 14.46
N ALA A 180 -12.19 16.70 15.73
CA ALA A 180 -11.18 17.54 16.35
C ALA A 180 -9.80 16.87 16.35
N VAL A 181 -9.74 15.57 16.63
CA VAL A 181 -8.50 14.78 16.63
C VAL A 181 -7.93 14.68 15.23
N ARG A 182 -8.73 14.29 14.22
CA ARG A 182 -8.27 14.24 12.82
C ARG A 182 -7.73 15.58 12.33
N SER A 183 -8.46 16.65 12.64
CA SER A 183 -8.09 17.99 12.22
C SER A 183 -6.79 18.47 12.89
N LEU A 184 -6.60 18.19 14.18
CA LEU A 184 -5.38 18.52 14.92
C LEU A 184 -4.17 17.71 14.41
N ALA A 185 -4.34 16.40 14.22
CA ALA A 185 -3.27 15.53 13.73
C ALA A 185 -2.89 15.87 12.27
N GLY A 186 -3.86 16.18 11.41
CA GLY A 186 -3.58 16.69 10.07
C GLY A 186 -2.82 18.01 10.09
N ARG A 187 -3.18 18.94 10.99
CA ARG A 187 -2.45 20.21 11.15
C ARG A 187 -1.01 20.03 11.62
N SER A 188 -0.71 19.05 12.48
CA SER A 188 0.66 18.85 12.98
C SER A 188 1.64 18.42 11.89
N VAL A 189 1.16 17.75 10.83
CA VAL A 189 1.97 17.33 9.67
C VAL A 189 1.79 18.21 8.43
N ALA A 190 0.97 19.26 8.49
CA ALA A 190 0.59 20.07 7.33
C ALA A 190 1.77 20.73 6.62
N ARG A 191 2.79 21.18 7.38
CA ARG A 191 4.00 21.76 6.78
C ARG A 191 4.72 20.74 5.92
N THR A 192 4.89 19.51 6.41
CA THR A 192 5.57 18.43 5.69
C THR A 192 4.75 17.95 4.50
N VAL A 193 3.45 17.70 4.69
CA VAL A 193 2.56 17.24 3.60
C VAL A 193 2.48 18.25 2.44
N ARG A 194 2.60 19.55 2.71
CA ARG A 194 2.56 20.60 1.68
C ARG A 194 3.89 20.85 0.99
N ARG A 195 4.99 20.26 1.49
CA ARG A 195 6.28 20.33 0.79
C ARG A 195 6.22 19.53 -0.51
N ARG A 196 7.04 19.95 -1.47
CA ARG A 196 7.24 19.26 -2.75
C ARG A 196 8.71 18.85 -2.83
N PRO A 197 9.09 17.72 -2.19
CA PRO A 197 10.47 17.25 -2.27
C PRO A 197 10.81 16.86 -3.71
N ALA A 198 12.10 16.94 -4.06
CA ALA A 198 12.57 16.46 -5.35
C ALA A 198 12.44 14.93 -5.43
N PRO A 199 12.04 14.38 -6.59
CA PRO A 199 12.11 12.95 -6.86
C PRO A 199 13.55 12.42 -6.75
N GLY A 200 13.70 11.17 -6.32
CA GLY A 200 14.95 10.42 -6.38
C GLY A 200 15.52 9.99 -5.04
N ALA A 201 15.30 10.74 -3.95
CA ALA A 201 15.94 10.41 -2.67
C ALA A 201 15.50 9.05 -2.09
N GLY A 202 14.29 8.55 -2.44
CA GLY A 202 13.88 7.20 -2.05
C GLY A 202 14.72 6.10 -2.71
N LEU A 203 15.27 6.37 -3.89
CA LEU A 203 16.10 5.42 -4.64
C LEU A 203 17.49 5.24 -4.03
N GLU A 204 17.99 6.22 -3.27
CA GLU A 204 19.27 6.13 -2.55
C GLU A 204 19.28 5.02 -1.48
N LEU A 205 18.10 4.50 -1.11
CA LEU A 205 17.95 3.41 -0.16
C LEU A 205 18.05 2.02 -0.80
N LEU A 206 18.02 1.96 -2.14
CA LEU A 206 17.85 0.73 -2.92
C LEU A 206 19.17 0.32 -3.58
N ASP A 207 19.40 -0.99 -3.65
CA ASP A 207 20.57 -1.55 -4.32
C ASP A 207 20.22 -1.86 -5.78
N ASP A 208 20.84 -1.14 -6.73
CA ASP A 208 20.74 -1.32 -8.18
C ASP A 208 19.33 -1.65 -8.71
N PRO A 209 18.33 -0.77 -8.47
CA PRO A 209 16.98 -1.05 -8.90
C PRO A 209 16.90 -1.08 -10.43
N GLY A 210 16.32 -2.15 -10.99
CA GLY A 210 16.05 -2.24 -12.43
C GLY A 210 15.15 -1.12 -12.95
N PRO A 211 14.97 -0.96 -14.27
CA PRO A 211 14.29 0.20 -14.85
C PRO A 211 12.80 0.30 -14.53
N GLY A 212 12.16 -0.81 -14.13
CA GLY A 212 10.73 -0.89 -13.89
C GLY A 212 9.89 -1.02 -15.16
N PRO A 213 8.56 -0.99 -15.00
CA PRO A 213 7.62 -1.21 -16.10
C PRO A 213 7.52 0.02 -17.02
N ASP A 214 7.07 -0.23 -18.26
CA ASP A 214 7.03 0.75 -19.34
C ASP A 214 6.16 1.98 -19.02
N TRP A 215 5.06 1.80 -18.28
CA TRP A 215 4.19 2.92 -17.87
C TRP A 215 4.88 3.91 -16.93
N ALA A 216 6.00 3.54 -16.31
CA ALA A 216 6.79 4.38 -15.42
C ALA A 216 8.13 4.81 -16.01
N ARG A 217 8.39 4.50 -17.29
CA ARG A 217 9.68 4.74 -17.95
C ARG A 217 10.10 6.21 -17.83
N GLY A 218 11.36 6.44 -17.49
CA GLY A 218 11.93 7.79 -17.36
C GLY A 218 11.53 8.53 -16.08
N THR A 219 10.84 7.87 -15.15
CA THR A 219 10.48 8.43 -13.84
C THR A 219 11.14 7.65 -12.71
N THR A 220 11.20 8.23 -11.51
CA THR A 220 11.71 7.55 -10.31
C THR A 220 10.76 6.47 -9.77
N VAL A 221 9.51 6.45 -10.24
CA VAL A 221 8.51 5.43 -9.86
C VAL A 221 8.88 4.05 -10.41
N GLY A 222 9.45 3.98 -11.63
CA GLY A 222 9.79 2.71 -12.27
C GLY A 222 10.79 1.89 -11.45
N PRO A 223 11.98 2.44 -11.14
CA PRO A 223 12.96 1.73 -10.33
C PRO A 223 12.47 1.39 -8.92
N ALA A 224 11.71 2.28 -8.28
CA ALA A 224 11.12 1.99 -6.98
C ALA A 224 10.12 0.82 -7.03
N TYR A 225 9.31 0.74 -8.09
CA TYR A 225 8.38 -0.37 -8.30
C TYR A 225 9.12 -1.68 -8.56
N ALA A 226 10.17 -1.65 -9.39
CA ALA A 226 11.01 -2.82 -9.67
C ALA A 226 11.62 -3.40 -8.39
N ALA A 227 12.16 -2.53 -7.52
CA ALA A 227 12.73 -2.95 -6.25
C ALA A 227 11.69 -3.58 -5.33
N LEU A 228 10.47 -3.01 -5.26
CA LEU A 228 9.42 -3.58 -4.43
C LEU A 228 8.94 -4.93 -4.97
N ARG A 229 8.80 -5.06 -6.30
CA ARG A 229 8.49 -6.35 -6.95
C ARG A 229 9.54 -7.40 -6.58
N ALA A 230 10.83 -7.06 -6.71
CA ALA A 230 11.92 -7.98 -6.39
C ALA A 230 11.89 -8.41 -4.91
N ALA A 231 11.89 -7.46 -3.97
CA ALA A 231 11.92 -7.74 -2.54
C ALA A 231 10.67 -8.51 -2.05
N ALA A 232 9.49 -8.22 -2.60
CA ALA A 232 8.27 -8.94 -2.25
C ALA A 232 8.25 -10.37 -2.82
N THR A 233 8.83 -10.59 -4.00
CA THR A 233 8.85 -11.91 -4.66
C THR A 233 9.76 -12.90 -3.92
N GLU A 234 10.75 -12.44 -3.15
CA GLU A 234 11.57 -13.31 -2.29
C GLU A 234 10.74 -14.18 -1.32
N GLY A 235 9.56 -13.69 -0.89
CA GLY A 235 8.65 -14.45 -0.05
C GLY A 235 8.10 -15.71 -0.70
N GLU A 236 8.19 -15.84 -2.02
CA GLU A 236 7.87 -17.06 -2.77
C GLU A 236 8.70 -18.26 -2.30
N GLY A 237 9.94 -18.04 -1.84
CA GLY A 237 10.82 -19.09 -1.32
C GLY A 237 10.31 -19.78 -0.03
N LEU A 238 9.27 -19.23 0.60
CA LEU A 238 8.62 -19.80 1.79
C LEU A 238 7.50 -20.79 1.44
N LEU A 239 7.24 -21.01 0.15
CA LEU A 239 6.23 -21.91 -0.38
C LEU A 239 6.88 -23.09 -1.12
N ASP A 240 6.23 -24.25 -1.07
CA ASP A 240 6.58 -25.34 -1.99
C ASP A 240 6.04 -25.08 -3.40
N GLU A 241 6.51 -25.82 -4.39
CA GLU A 241 6.14 -25.59 -5.80
C GLU A 241 4.63 -25.66 -6.05
N ALA A 242 3.94 -26.60 -5.39
CA ALA A 242 2.50 -26.77 -5.56
C ALA A 242 1.71 -25.58 -4.97
N ASP A 243 2.16 -25.03 -3.84
CA ASP A 243 1.62 -23.82 -3.23
C ASP A 243 1.88 -22.59 -4.11
N ARG A 244 3.07 -22.48 -4.71
CA ARG A 244 3.42 -21.38 -5.64
C ARG A 244 2.54 -21.37 -6.89
N ILE A 245 2.32 -22.55 -7.49
CA ILE A 245 1.43 -22.69 -8.66
C ILE A 245 0.01 -22.27 -8.28
N LEU A 246 -0.51 -22.79 -7.16
CA LEU A 246 -1.87 -22.50 -6.71
C LEU A 246 -2.10 -21.00 -6.47
N VAL A 247 -1.18 -20.32 -5.80
CA VAL A 247 -1.29 -18.87 -5.54
C VAL A 247 -1.32 -18.09 -6.85
N ARG A 248 -0.40 -18.39 -7.78
CA ARG A 248 -0.31 -17.70 -9.08
C ARG A 248 -1.54 -17.92 -9.95
N GLU A 249 -2.03 -19.15 -10.06
CA GLU A 249 -3.23 -19.47 -10.84
C GLU A 249 -4.47 -18.78 -10.28
N THR A 250 -4.67 -18.85 -8.95
CA THR A 250 -5.80 -18.18 -8.30
C THR A 250 -5.80 -16.68 -8.54
N LEU A 251 -4.63 -16.03 -8.47
CA LEU A 251 -4.52 -14.58 -8.68
C LEU A 251 -4.61 -14.18 -10.15
N ARG A 252 -4.16 -15.03 -11.07
CA ARG A 252 -4.30 -14.79 -12.51
C ARG A 252 -5.77 -14.69 -12.92
N ASP A 253 -6.62 -15.54 -12.35
CA ASP A 253 -8.05 -15.61 -12.66
C ASP A 253 -8.90 -14.65 -11.80
N TRP A 254 -8.29 -13.99 -10.82
CA TRP A 254 -8.99 -13.03 -9.97
C TRP A 254 -9.48 -11.81 -10.77
N ASP A 255 -10.76 -11.48 -10.55
CA ASP A 255 -11.52 -10.42 -11.22
C ASP A 255 -11.59 -9.11 -10.42
N GLY A 256 -10.82 -9.00 -9.34
CA GLY A 256 -10.89 -7.84 -8.47
C GLY A 256 -11.94 -7.92 -7.38
N SER A 257 -12.85 -8.90 -7.37
CA SER A 257 -13.90 -9.01 -6.35
C SER A 257 -13.35 -9.38 -4.96
N HIS A 258 -14.14 -9.13 -3.91
CA HIS A 258 -13.82 -9.68 -2.58
C HIS A 258 -14.33 -11.13 -2.51
N PRO A 259 -13.55 -12.08 -1.96
CA PRO A 259 -14.02 -13.46 -1.83
C PRO A 259 -15.34 -13.56 -1.07
N PRO A 260 -16.23 -14.52 -1.41
CA PRO A 260 -17.46 -14.79 -0.65
C PRO A 260 -17.15 -15.17 0.79
N LEU A 261 -18.15 -15.11 1.69
CA LEU A 261 -17.96 -15.43 3.11
C LEU A 261 -17.49 -16.89 3.29
N ALA A 262 -18.17 -17.83 2.61
CA ALA A 262 -17.69 -19.18 2.40
C ALA A 262 -16.84 -19.20 1.12
N TRP A 263 -15.53 -19.37 1.26
CA TRP A 263 -14.58 -19.37 0.15
C TRP A 263 -14.02 -20.77 -0.03
N ASP A 264 -14.72 -21.59 -0.83
CA ASP A 264 -14.37 -23.01 -1.05
C ASP A 264 -13.01 -23.19 -1.73
N GLY A 265 -12.58 -22.21 -2.53
CA GLY A 265 -11.26 -22.19 -3.16
C GLY A 265 -10.10 -21.79 -2.25
N LEU A 266 -10.34 -21.45 -0.98
CA LEU A 266 -9.27 -21.12 -0.03
C LEU A 266 -8.66 -22.41 0.52
N PRO A 267 -7.32 -22.60 0.43
CA PRO A 267 -6.68 -23.79 0.96
C PRO A 267 -6.93 -23.97 2.44
N ASP A 268 -7.02 -25.23 2.87
CA ASP A 268 -7.10 -25.55 4.29
C ASP A 268 -5.79 -25.23 5.03
N ARG A 269 -5.79 -25.43 6.35
CA ARG A 269 -4.61 -25.17 7.20
C ARG A 269 -3.53 -26.26 7.09
N SER A 270 -3.73 -27.31 6.30
CA SER A 270 -2.68 -28.28 5.95
C SER A 270 -1.74 -27.75 4.86
N ARG A 271 -2.19 -26.74 4.10
CA ARG A 271 -1.38 -25.92 3.18
C ARG A 271 -1.26 -24.47 3.67
N PRO A 272 -0.67 -24.26 4.85
CA PRO A 272 -0.77 -22.98 5.57
C PRO A 272 -0.04 -21.84 4.85
N GLY A 273 0.98 -22.14 4.04
CA GLY A 273 1.71 -21.16 3.23
C GLY A 273 0.83 -20.54 2.15
N ALA A 274 0.31 -21.37 1.24
CA ALA A 274 -0.64 -20.92 0.20
C ALA A 274 -1.86 -20.22 0.79
N ARG A 275 -2.41 -20.74 1.90
CA ARG A 275 -3.55 -20.12 2.59
C ARG A 275 -3.25 -18.69 3.03
N LEU A 276 -2.13 -18.47 3.71
CA LEU A 276 -1.73 -17.12 4.16
C LEU A 276 -1.44 -16.18 2.99
N ALA A 277 -0.76 -16.65 1.94
CA ALA A 277 -0.49 -15.84 0.76
C ALA A 277 -1.78 -15.40 0.06
N LEU A 278 -2.75 -16.30 -0.14
CA LEU A 278 -4.04 -15.99 -0.75
C LEU A 278 -4.91 -15.07 0.12
N LEU A 279 -4.91 -15.28 1.45
CA LEU A 279 -5.57 -14.37 2.37
C LEU A 279 -4.93 -12.98 2.31
N ALA A 280 -3.60 -12.87 2.39
CA ALA A 280 -2.89 -11.59 2.27
C ALA A 280 -3.21 -10.86 0.95
N ALA A 281 -3.36 -11.62 -0.13
CA ALA A 281 -3.67 -11.10 -1.46
C ALA A 281 -5.13 -10.64 -1.62
N LEU A 282 -6.11 -11.41 -1.15
CA LEU A 282 -7.52 -11.23 -1.52
C LEU A 282 -8.45 -10.82 -0.38
N ALA A 283 -8.11 -11.20 0.86
CA ALA A 283 -8.91 -10.91 2.04
C ALA A 283 -8.04 -10.80 3.32
N PRO A 284 -7.07 -9.88 3.37
CA PRO A 284 -6.06 -9.82 4.45
C PRO A 284 -6.68 -9.60 5.83
N TYR A 285 -7.83 -8.92 5.88
CA TYR A 285 -8.64 -8.71 7.08
C TYR A 285 -9.23 -9.99 7.66
N ARG A 286 -9.19 -11.13 6.95
CA ARG A 286 -9.67 -12.45 7.42
C ARG A 286 -8.58 -13.35 7.99
N ILE A 287 -7.31 -12.94 7.96
CA ILE A 287 -6.23 -13.71 8.58
C ILE A 287 -6.49 -13.80 10.09
N THR A 288 -6.48 -15.03 10.63
CA THR A 288 -6.70 -15.32 12.05
C THR A 288 -5.43 -15.79 12.76
N ASP A 289 -5.47 -15.84 14.10
CA ASP A 289 -4.41 -16.46 14.91
C ASP A 289 -4.16 -17.91 14.49
N GLU A 290 -5.21 -18.69 14.21
CA GLU A 290 -5.08 -20.08 13.80
C GLU A 290 -4.39 -20.24 12.43
N ASP A 291 -4.61 -19.31 11.50
CA ASP A 291 -3.93 -19.33 10.20
C ASP A 291 -2.42 -19.11 10.37
N VAL A 292 -2.04 -18.15 11.22
CA VAL A 292 -0.64 -17.86 11.50
C VAL A 292 0.00 -18.98 12.33
N THR A 293 -0.68 -19.51 13.34
CA THR A 293 -0.19 -20.64 14.14
C THR A 293 0.02 -21.89 13.30
N ALA A 294 -0.86 -22.19 12.33
CA ALA A 294 -0.67 -23.32 11.43
C ALA A 294 0.58 -23.20 10.55
N TRP A 295 0.96 -21.98 10.16
CA TRP A 295 2.14 -21.72 9.35
C TRP A 295 3.43 -21.58 10.17
N ARG A 296 3.36 -21.00 11.37
CA ARG A 296 4.53 -20.66 12.18
C ARG A 296 5.23 -21.93 12.68
N LYS A 297 6.50 -22.06 12.31
CA LYS A 297 7.43 -23.10 12.79
C LYS A 297 8.59 -22.43 13.53
N PRO A 298 9.40 -23.15 14.33
CA PRO A 298 10.57 -22.55 15.00
C PRO A 298 11.54 -21.83 14.06
N ILE A 299 11.65 -22.31 12.81
CA ILE A 299 12.48 -21.71 11.76
C ILE A 299 11.85 -20.46 11.10
N HIS A 300 10.54 -20.26 11.24
CA HIS A 300 9.84 -19.12 10.64
C HIS A 300 9.84 -17.95 11.65
N THR A 301 10.46 -16.85 11.27
CA THR A 301 10.57 -15.63 12.08
C THR A 301 9.61 -14.55 11.59
N ASP A 302 9.62 -13.37 12.22
CA ASP A 302 8.82 -12.23 11.76
C ASP A 302 9.26 -11.76 10.38
N HIS A 303 10.56 -11.87 10.06
CA HIS A 303 11.09 -11.66 8.73
C HIS A 303 10.37 -12.57 7.71
N CYS A 304 10.26 -13.87 8.00
CA CYS A 304 9.56 -14.82 7.13
C CYS A 304 8.07 -14.48 6.99
N LEU A 305 7.37 -14.15 8.09
CA LEU A 305 5.95 -13.81 8.02
C LEU A 305 5.70 -12.55 7.19
N VAL A 306 6.54 -11.52 7.38
CA VAL A 306 6.48 -10.27 6.61
C VAL A 306 6.69 -10.56 5.12
N HIS A 307 7.70 -11.36 4.74
CA HIS A 307 7.92 -11.73 3.34
C HIS A 307 6.78 -12.55 2.74
N LEU A 308 6.18 -13.51 3.48
CA LEU A 308 5.06 -14.29 2.96
C LEU A 308 3.80 -13.42 2.73
N VAL A 309 3.50 -12.53 3.68
CA VAL A 309 2.39 -11.56 3.52
C VAL A 309 2.67 -10.60 2.37
N ALA A 310 3.91 -10.12 2.25
CA ALA A 310 4.32 -9.23 1.17
C ALA A 310 4.25 -9.91 -0.20
N TYR A 311 4.62 -11.17 -0.31
CA TYR A 311 4.48 -11.96 -1.53
C TYR A 311 3.01 -12.02 -1.98
N GLY A 312 2.10 -12.42 -1.09
CA GLY A 312 0.67 -12.44 -1.39
C GLY A 312 0.14 -11.04 -1.74
N ALA A 313 0.53 -10.02 -0.97
CA ALA A 313 0.14 -8.65 -1.23
C ALA A 313 0.60 -8.15 -2.60
N PHE A 314 1.85 -8.42 -2.98
CA PHE A 314 2.42 -7.97 -4.23
C PHE A 314 1.93 -8.81 -5.42
N ALA A 315 1.66 -10.10 -5.26
CA ALA A 315 1.06 -10.90 -6.33
C ALA A 315 -0.33 -10.37 -6.74
N ALA A 316 -1.11 -9.82 -5.80
CA ALA A 316 -2.33 -9.09 -6.14
C ALA A 316 -2.06 -7.73 -6.82
N VAL A 317 -1.00 -7.02 -6.43
CA VAL A 317 -0.56 -5.79 -7.11
C VAL A 317 -0.12 -6.06 -8.54
N ASP A 318 0.59 -7.16 -8.78
CA ASP A 318 1.06 -7.62 -10.09
C ASP A 318 -0.13 -7.92 -11.02
N ARG A 319 -1.12 -8.64 -10.48
CA ARG A 319 -2.39 -8.87 -11.18
C ARG A 319 -3.08 -7.56 -11.55
N ILE A 320 -3.20 -6.63 -10.61
CA ILE A 320 -3.84 -5.33 -10.85
C ILE A 320 -3.08 -4.55 -11.93
N GLU A 321 -1.76 -4.43 -11.79
CA GLU A 321 -0.89 -3.74 -12.73
C GLU A 321 -1.03 -4.29 -14.15
N SER A 322 -1.07 -5.62 -14.31
CA SER A 322 -1.26 -6.28 -15.61
C SER A 322 -2.60 -5.98 -16.30
N THR A 323 -3.59 -5.45 -15.57
CA THR A 323 -4.94 -5.15 -16.08
C THR A 323 -5.24 -3.67 -16.22
N LEU A 324 -4.36 -2.80 -15.71
CA LEU A 324 -4.53 -1.38 -15.90
C LEU A 324 -4.32 -1.04 -17.39
N PRO A 325 -5.14 -0.14 -17.95
CA PRO A 325 -4.96 0.29 -19.33
C PRO A 325 -3.63 1.05 -19.47
N ALA A 326 -2.59 0.33 -19.92
CA ALA A 326 -1.29 0.94 -20.20
C ALA A 326 -1.40 1.83 -21.44
N ARG A 327 -1.42 3.16 -21.22
CA ARG A 327 -1.23 4.13 -22.31
C ARG A 327 0.17 4.70 -22.16
N THR A 328 1.05 4.34 -23.09
CA THR A 328 2.37 4.97 -23.21
C THR A 328 2.18 6.43 -23.59
N ALA A 329 3.09 7.31 -23.13
CA ALA A 329 3.06 8.74 -23.46
C ALA A 329 3.21 9.05 -24.97
N GLU A 330 3.39 8.02 -25.82
CA GLU A 330 3.56 8.14 -27.27
C GLU A 330 2.24 8.33 -28.04
N GLU A 331 1.06 8.07 -27.46
CA GLU A 331 -0.23 8.26 -28.17
C GLU A 331 -0.70 9.72 -28.30
N THR A 332 0.17 10.70 -28.05
CA THR A 332 -0.17 12.14 -28.17
C THR A 332 0.84 12.95 -29.00
N SER A 333 1.51 12.34 -29.99
CA SER A 333 2.09 13.11 -31.10
C SER A 333 1.08 13.31 -32.23
#